data_AF-A0A9J7JV12-F1
#
_entry.id   AF-A0A9J7JV12-F1
#
_cell.length_a   1.000
_cell.length_b   1.000
_cell.length_c   1.000
_cell.angle_alpha   90.00
_cell.angle_beta   90.00
_cell.angle_gamma   90.00
#
_symmetry.space_group_name_H-M   'P 1'
#
loop_
_entity.id
_entity.type
_entity.pdbx_description
1 polymer ?
#
loop_
_entity_poly.entity_id
_entity_poly.type
_entity_poly.pdbx_seq_one_letter_code
_entity_poly.pdbx_strand_id
1 'polypeptide(L)'
;MRQEDVSEIWFEYEGTPLKWHYPIGLLFDLLASSSALPWNITVHFKSFPEKDLLHCPSKDAVEAHFMSCMKEADALKHKSQVINEMQKKDHKQLWMGLQNDRFDQFWAINRKLMEYPPEENGFRYIPFRIYQTTTERPFIQKLFRPVAADGQLHTLGDLLKEVCPSAVTAEDRVSLCNSLQVLELSPCRPSWPQSTHRDLPASASQVMGLKVCATNAQLGSLLKYFIQFSKEY
;
A
#
# COMPACT_ATOMS: atom_id res chain seq x y z
N MET A 1 11.90 34.41 -23.63
CA MET A 1 12.44 33.37 -22.72
C MET A 1 12.33 32.04 -23.43
N ARG A 2 13.44 31.33 -23.65
CA ARG A 2 13.42 30.00 -24.26
C ARG A 2 12.83 29.03 -23.24
N GLN A 3 11.84 28.25 -23.68
CA GLN A 3 11.22 27.16 -22.94
C GLN A 3 12.24 26.01 -22.90
N GLU A 4 13.31 26.17 -22.11
CA GLU A 4 14.38 25.17 -21.99
C GLU A 4 13.87 23.99 -21.15
N ASP A 5 13.64 22.87 -21.84
CA ASP A 5 13.57 21.48 -21.35
C ASP A 5 13.27 21.31 -19.85
N VAL A 6 12.06 21.64 -19.41
CA VAL A 6 11.55 21.15 -18.12
C VAL A 6 11.25 19.67 -18.33
N SER A 7 12.25 18.82 -18.10
CA SER A 7 12.05 17.38 -18.09
C SER A 7 11.30 16.95 -16.82
N GLU A 8 10.63 15.81 -16.89
CA GLU A 8 9.79 15.31 -15.82
C GLU A 8 10.55 15.17 -14.49
N ILE A 9 9.91 15.64 -13.40
CA ILE A 9 10.46 15.55 -12.05
C ILE A 9 10.48 14.09 -11.58
N TRP A 10 11.59 13.67 -10.98
CA TRP A 10 11.69 12.36 -10.34
C TRP A 10 12.50 12.43 -9.04
N PHE A 11 12.35 11.40 -8.21
CA PHE A 11 12.89 11.36 -6.85
C PHE A 11 13.84 10.19 -6.66
N GLU A 12 14.86 10.37 -5.84
CA GLU A 12 15.89 9.37 -5.54
C GLU A 12 16.14 9.28 -4.03
N TYR A 13 16.45 8.08 -3.54
CA TYR A 13 17.03 7.86 -2.22
C TYR A 13 18.30 7.02 -2.36
N GLU A 14 19.44 7.55 -1.92
CA GLU A 14 20.75 6.87 -1.92
C GLU A 14 21.08 6.15 -3.25
N GLY A 15 20.92 6.84 -4.39
CA GLY A 15 21.19 6.26 -5.71
C GLY A 15 20.07 5.37 -6.27
N THR A 16 18.97 5.18 -5.53
CA THR A 16 17.82 4.37 -5.96
C THR A 16 16.65 5.26 -6.40
N PRO A 17 16.23 5.21 -7.68
CA PRO A 17 15.03 5.92 -8.14
C PRO A 17 13.76 5.43 -7.42
N LEU A 18 12.96 6.39 -6.92
CA LEU A 18 11.75 6.12 -6.14
C LEU A 18 10.53 5.95 -7.05
N LYS A 19 9.93 4.75 -6.99
CA LYS A 19 8.75 4.39 -7.79
C LYS A 19 7.49 5.10 -7.27
N TRP A 20 7.01 6.14 -7.97
CA TRP A 20 5.83 6.93 -7.55
C TRP A 20 4.55 6.10 -7.34
N HIS A 21 4.43 4.97 -8.04
CA HIS A 21 3.26 4.09 -8.00
C HIS A 21 3.29 3.14 -6.79
N TYR A 22 4.33 3.18 -5.96
CA TYR A 22 4.41 2.49 -4.67
C TYR A 22 4.02 3.47 -3.55
N PRO A 23 3.29 3.04 -2.51
CA PRO A 23 2.94 3.93 -1.41
C PRO A 23 4.18 4.49 -0.72
N ILE A 24 4.12 5.76 -0.33
CA ILE A 24 5.24 6.46 0.33
C ILE A 24 5.73 5.69 1.57
N GLY A 25 4.81 5.16 2.39
CA GLY A 25 5.16 4.35 3.56
C GLY A 25 5.94 3.10 3.19
N LEU A 26 5.50 2.37 2.16
CA LEU A 26 6.21 1.19 1.66
C LEU A 26 7.65 1.52 1.23
N LEU A 27 7.83 2.60 0.45
CA LEU A 27 9.16 3.02 0.00
C LEU A 27 10.08 3.36 1.17
N PHE A 28 9.56 4.08 2.17
CA PHE A 28 10.31 4.40 3.38
C PHE A 28 10.69 3.13 4.16
N ASP A 29 9.71 2.25 4.40
CA ASP A 29 9.93 1.03 5.16
C ASP A 29 10.99 0.12 4.50
N LEU A 30 10.96 0.08 3.16
CA LEU A 30 11.81 -0.79 2.35
C LEU A 30 13.24 -0.25 2.22
N LEU A 31 13.41 1.07 2.13
CA LEU A 31 14.68 1.70 1.76
C LEU A 31 15.35 2.48 2.88
N ALA A 32 14.58 3.07 3.79
CA ALA A 32 15.09 4.09 4.72
C ALA A 32 14.69 3.88 6.19
N SER A 33 14.01 2.79 6.53
CA SER A 33 13.50 2.54 7.90
C SER A 33 14.59 2.42 8.97
N SER A 34 15.79 1.98 8.60
CA SER A 34 16.97 1.93 9.46
C SER A 34 17.74 3.25 9.53
N SER A 35 17.38 4.23 8.71
CA SER A 35 18.08 5.51 8.60
C SER A 35 17.51 6.54 9.60
N ALA A 36 18.35 7.50 9.99
CA ALA A 36 17.89 8.59 10.84
C ALA A 36 16.88 9.48 10.11
N LEU A 37 15.83 9.91 10.80
CA LEU A 37 14.89 10.90 10.28
C LEU A 37 15.52 12.30 10.25
N PRO A 38 15.11 13.18 9.31
CA PRO A 38 14.09 12.99 8.28
C PRO A 38 14.53 12.10 7.10
N TRP A 39 13.56 11.57 6.34
CA TRP A 39 13.86 10.83 5.11
C TRP A 39 14.41 11.79 4.03
N ASN A 40 15.70 11.65 3.72
CA ASN A 40 16.41 12.53 2.79
C ASN A 40 16.19 12.10 1.33
N ILE A 41 15.26 12.76 0.63
CA ILE A 41 14.95 12.50 -0.78
C ILE A 41 15.64 13.54 -1.67
N THR A 42 16.34 13.09 -2.71
CA THR A 42 16.92 13.95 -3.75
C THR A 42 15.90 14.18 -4.86
N VAL A 43 15.79 15.41 -5.35
CA VAL A 43 14.90 15.82 -6.44
C VAL A 43 15.70 16.04 -7.72
N HIS A 44 15.24 15.44 -8.82
CA HIS A 44 15.89 15.54 -10.12
C HIS A 44 14.94 16.12 -11.17
N PHE A 45 15.48 16.94 -12.06
CA PHE A 45 14.76 17.60 -13.16
C PHE A 45 15.33 17.28 -14.54
N LYS A 46 16.31 16.36 -14.61
CA LYS A 46 17.02 15.92 -15.82
C LYS A 46 17.34 14.44 -15.70
N SER A 47 17.69 13.82 -16.82
CA SER A 47 18.14 12.41 -16.87
C SER A 47 17.13 11.45 -16.23
N PHE A 48 15.88 11.48 -16.69
CA PHE A 48 14.84 10.59 -16.20
C PHE A 48 15.26 9.12 -16.39
N PRO A 49 15.19 8.27 -15.35
CA PRO A 49 15.62 6.88 -15.43
C PRO A 49 14.54 6.01 -16.08
N GLU A 50 14.45 6.09 -17.41
CA GLU A 50 13.47 5.39 -18.28
C GLU A 50 13.37 3.87 -18.04
N LYS A 51 14.44 3.24 -17.54
CA LYS A 51 14.48 1.80 -17.29
C LYS A 51 13.92 1.41 -15.92
N ASP A 52 13.93 2.34 -14.96
CA ASP A 52 13.63 2.06 -13.56
C ASP A 52 12.30 2.66 -13.10
N LEU A 53 11.85 3.74 -13.77
CA LEU A 53 10.63 4.48 -13.43
C LEU A 53 9.63 4.51 -14.57
N LEU A 54 8.35 4.45 -14.19
CA LEU A 54 7.24 4.77 -15.07
C LEU A 54 7.04 6.28 -15.10
N HIS A 55 6.74 6.86 -16.25
CA HIS A 55 6.29 8.25 -16.34
C HIS A 55 4.97 8.46 -15.59
N CYS A 56 4.81 9.65 -15.01
CA CYS A 56 3.62 10.15 -14.33
C CYS A 56 3.19 11.48 -14.97
N PRO A 57 2.63 11.46 -16.19
CA PRO A 57 2.38 12.68 -16.96
C PRO A 57 1.25 13.55 -16.38
N SER A 58 0.38 12.98 -15.52
CA SER A 58 -0.75 13.69 -14.95
C SER A 58 -1.30 13.01 -13.69
N LYS A 59 -2.12 13.73 -12.94
CA LYS A 59 -2.90 13.17 -11.82
C LYS A 59 -3.84 12.05 -12.24
N ASP A 60 -4.34 12.10 -13.48
CA ASP A 60 -5.24 11.07 -14.01
C ASP A 60 -4.51 9.72 -14.13
N ALA A 61 -3.20 9.72 -14.39
CA ALA A 61 -2.39 8.50 -14.36
C ALA A 61 -2.32 7.89 -12.94
N VAL A 62 -2.22 8.74 -11.91
CA VAL A 62 -2.23 8.31 -10.51
C VAL A 62 -3.61 7.78 -10.10
N GLU A 63 -4.68 8.46 -10.50
CA GLU A 63 -6.06 8.00 -10.27
C GLU A 63 -6.31 6.65 -10.97
N ALA A 64 -5.87 6.50 -12.21
CA ALA A 64 -5.99 5.26 -12.96
C ALA A 64 -5.24 4.10 -12.30
N HIS A 65 -3.99 4.33 -11.85
CA HIS A 65 -3.20 3.34 -11.11
C HIS A 65 -3.87 2.95 -9.78
N PHE A 66 -4.33 3.94 -9.01
CA PHE A 66 -5.08 3.71 -7.77
C PHE A 66 -6.32 2.85 -8.01
N MET A 67 -7.16 3.21 -8.99
CA MET A 67 -8.36 2.45 -9.32
C MET A 67 -8.06 1.05 -9.87
N SER A 68 -6.94 0.88 -10.58
CA SER A 68 -6.47 -0.44 -11.02
C SER A 68 -6.16 -1.33 -9.82
N CYS A 69 -5.42 -0.83 -8.83
CA CYS A 69 -5.12 -1.57 -7.60
C CYS A 69 -6.39 -1.93 -6.81
N MET A 70 -7.35 -1.01 -6.72
CA MET A 70 -8.63 -1.26 -6.05
C MET A 70 -9.44 -2.35 -6.75
N LYS A 71 -9.48 -2.35 -8.08
CA LYS A 71 -10.17 -3.38 -8.88
C LYS A 71 -9.51 -4.75 -8.76
N GLU A 72 -8.17 -4.79 -8.74
CA GLU A 72 -7.40 -6.01 -8.53
C GLU A 72 -7.66 -6.59 -7.14
N ALA A 73 -7.67 -5.76 -6.10
CA ALA A 73 -7.99 -6.17 -4.75
C ALA A 73 -9.42 -6.74 -4.65
N ASP A 74 -10.40 -6.07 -5.25
CA ASP A 74 -11.79 -6.55 -5.26
C ASP A 74 -11.99 -7.82 -6.12
N ALA A 75 -11.17 -8.00 -7.16
CA ALA A 75 -11.15 -9.26 -7.93
C ALA A 75 -10.76 -10.45 -7.03
N LEU A 76 -9.79 -10.24 -6.15
CA LEU A 76 -9.34 -11.25 -5.19
C LEU A 76 -10.37 -11.48 -4.08
N LYS A 77 -10.97 -10.42 -3.54
CA LYS A 77 -11.91 -10.51 -2.43
C LYS A 77 -13.29 -11.00 -2.83
N HIS A 78 -13.88 -10.42 -3.88
CA HIS A 78 -15.30 -10.55 -4.24
C HIS A 78 -15.51 -10.84 -5.74
N LYS A 79 -14.49 -11.29 -6.48
CA LYS A 79 -14.57 -11.49 -7.94
C LYS A 79 -15.00 -10.21 -8.69
N SER A 80 -14.58 -9.05 -8.17
CA SER A 80 -14.93 -7.71 -8.68
C SER A 80 -16.41 -7.33 -8.56
N GLN A 81 -17.22 -8.06 -7.81
CA GLN A 81 -18.67 -7.80 -7.71
C GLN A 81 -18.93 -6.43 -7.06
N VAL A 82 -18.35 -6.17 -5.90
CA VAL A 82 -18.62 -4.96 -5.12
C VAL A 82 -18.18 -3.70 -5.88
N ILE A 83 -16.97 -3.69 -6.44
CA ILE A 83 -16.47 -2.50 -7.15
C ILE A 83 -17.20 -2.23 -8.48
N ASN A 84 -17.71 -3.27 -9.14
CA ASN A 84 -18.46 -3.13 -10.40
C ASN A 84 -19.92 -2.70 -10.16
N GLU A 85 -20.50 -3.02 -8.99
CA GLU A 85 -21.83 -2.53 -8.58
C GLU A 85 -21.82 -1.06 -8.13
N MET A 86 -20.65 -0.54 -7.75
CA MET A 86 -20.49 0.87 -7.40
C MET A 86 -20.71 1.81 -8.58
N GLN A 87 -21.32 2.96 -8.30
CA GLN A 87 -21.51 4.02 -9.29
C GLN A 87 -20.19 4.78 -9.52
N LYS A 88 -20.03 5.43 -10.69
CA LYS A 88 -18.86 6.26 -11.02
C LYS A 88 -18.57 7.34 -9.97
N LYS A 89 -19.60 7.86 -9.30
CA LYS A 89 -19.47 8.84 -8.20
C LYS A 89 -18.79 8.23 -6.96
N ASP A 90 -19.02 6.95 -6.67
CA ASP A 90 -18.43 6.23 -5.54
C ASP A 90 -16.93 6.02 -5.81
N HIS A 91 -16.55 5.65 -7.04
CA HIS A 91 -15.14 5.57 -7.46
C HIS A 91 -14.45 6.93 -7.33
N LYS A 92 -15.08 8.00 -7.80
CA LYS A 92 -14.55 9.37 -7.66
C LYS A 92 -14.43 9.79 -6.20
N GLN A 93 -15.36 9.36 -5.33
CA GLN A 93 -15.31 9.67 -3.91
C GLN A 93 -14.15 8.95 -3.21
N LEU A 94 -13.83 7.70 -3.56
CA LEU A 94 -12.63 7.01 -3.08
C LEU A 94 -11.37 7.81 -3.44
N TRP A 95 -11.23 8.17 -4.72
CA TRP A 95 -10.08 8.95 -5.19
C TRP A 95 -9.98 10.32 -4.50
N MET A 96 -11.08 11.09 -4.45
CA MET A 96 -11.10 12.39 -3.79
C MET A 96 -10.83 12.30 -2.29
N GLY A 97 -11.27 11.21 -1.64
CA GLY A 97 -10.98 10.93 -0.23
C GLY A 97 -9.50 10.73 0.02
N LEU A 98 -8.82 9.97 -0.85
CA LEU A 98 -7.36 9.79 -0.81
C LEU A 98 -6.62 11.09 -1.14
N GLN A 99 -6.95 11.72 -2.27
CA GLN A 99 -6.23 12.88 -2.80
C GLN A 99 -6.28 14.09 -1.84
N ASN A 100 -7.39 14.27 -1.14
CA ASN A 100 -7.60 15.41 -0.25
C ASN A 100 -7.41 15.07 1.24
N ASP A 101 -6.88 13.89 1.57
CA ASP A 101 -6.64 13.46 2.95
C ASP A 101 -7.93 13.51 3.80
N ARG A 102 -9.05 13.02 3.24
CA ARG A 102 -10.38 13.01 3.86
C ARG A 102 -10.75 11.59 4.26
N PHE A 103 -10.32 11.18 5.45
CA PHE A 103 -10.55 9.84 6.01
C PHE A 103 -12.02 9.37 5.92
N ASP A 104 -12.96 10.17 6.45
CA ASP A 104 -14.38 9.77 6.49
C ASP A 104 -14.98 9.68 5.09
N GLN A 105 -14.54 10.55 4.16
CA GLN A 105 -15.00 10.53 2.77
C GLN A 105 -14.57 9.24 2.06
N PHE A 106 -13.32 8.81 2.27
CA PHE A 106 -12.80 7.55 1.74
C PHE A 106 -13.53 6.35 2.34
N TRP A 107 -13.62 6.28 3.67
CA TRP A 107 -14.19 5.13 4.38
C TRP A 107 -15.70 4.96 4.21
N ALA A 108 -16.42 6.05 3.93
CA ALA A 108 -17.84 5.97 3.58
C ALA A 108 -18.11 5.05 2.38
N ILE A 109 -17.17 4.94 1.45
CA ILE A 109 -17.25 4.02 0.31
C ILE A 109 -16.42 2.75 0.55
N ASN A 110 -15.19 2.88 1.05
CA ASN A 110 -14.27 1.77 1.21
C ASN A 110 -14.82 0.66 2.13
N ARG A 111 -15.66 1.01 3.12
CA ARG A 111 -16.31 0.02 3.99
C ARG A 111 -17.08 -1.06 3.22
N LYS A 112 -17.70 -0.71 2.07
CA LYS A 112 -18.41 -1.68 1.22
C LYS A 112 -17.46 -2.74 0.67
N LEU A 113 -16.22 -2.35 0.35
CA LEU A 113 -15.16 -3.25 -0.11
C LEU A 113 -14.56 -4.08 1.03
N MET A 114 -14.93 -3.81 2.28
CA MET A 114 -14.48 -4.56 3.46
C MET A 114 -15.55 -5.47 4.04
N GLU A 115 -16.77 -5.41 3.50
CA GLU A 115 -17.86 -6.30 3.86
C GLU A 115 -17.73 -7.61 3.06
N TYR A 116 -17.98 -8.73 3.72
CA TYR A 116 -18.08 -10.06 3.11
C TYR A 116 -19.42 -10.71 3.49
N PRO A 117 -19.91 -11.69 2.72
CA PRO A 117 -21.21 -12.31 2.98
C PRO A 117 -21.29 -12.92 4.40
N PRO A 118 -22.42 -12.81 5.12
CA PRO A 118 -22.56 -13.33 6.49
C PRO A 118 -22.30 -14.84 6.61
N GLU A 119 -22.54 -15.59 5.53
CA GLU A 119 -22.26 -17.02 5.42
C GLU A 119 -20.77 -17.35 5.26
N GLU A 120 -19.93 -16.36 4.90
CA GLU A 120 -18.49 -16.51 4.79
C GLU A 120 -17.78 -15.87 6.00
N ASN A 121 -16.75 -16.54 6.53
CA ASN A 121 -15.95 -16.02 7.65
C ASN A 121 -14.80 -15.10 7.20
N GLY A 122 -14.88 -14.54 5.99
CA GLY A 122 -13.86 -13.65 5.43
C GLY A 122 -13.91 -13.56 3.91
N PHE A 123 -12.96 -12.81 3.33
CA PHE A 123 -12.83 -12.68 1.88
C PHE A 123 -12.45 -13.99 1.19
N ARG A 124 -12.71 -14.08 -0.12
CA ARG A 124 -12.29 -15.24 -0.92
C ARG A 124 -10.76 -15.44 -0.91
N TYR A 125 -10.01 -14.36 -1.12
CA TYR A 125 -8.55 -14.32 -1.03
C TYR A 125 -8.10 -12.99 -0.42
N ILE A 126 -6.96 -13.00 0.29
CA ILE A 126 -6.34 -11.79 0.83
C ILE A 126 -5.54 -11.09 -0.28
N PRO A 127 -5.80 -9.79 -0.56
CA PRO A 127 -4.98 -9.02 -1.49
C PRO A 127 -3.70 -8.53 -0.78
N PHE A 128 -2.56 -9.15 -1.07
CA PHE A 128 -1.27 -8.81 -0.46
C PHE A 128 -0.12 -8.77 -1.48
N ARG A 129 0.93 -8.04 -1.13
CA ARG A 129 2.23 -8.00 -1.82
C ARG A 129 3.35 -7.99 -0.78
N ILE A 130 4.28 -8.94 -0.89
CA ILE A 130 5.47 -9.00 -0.03
C ILE A 130 6.65 -8.44 -0.80
N TYR A 131 7.26 -7.38 -0.28
CA TYR A 131 8.44 -6.75 -0.88
C TYR A 131 9.69 -7.22 -0.16
N GLN A 132 10.76 -7.47 -0.93
CA GLN A 132 12.06 -7.85 -0.41
C GLN A 132 13.13 -7.15 -1.25
N THR A 133 14.05 -6.41 -0.61
CA THR A 133 15.15 -5.72 -1.30
C THR A 133 16.18 -6.68 -1.88
N THR A 134 16.24 -7.91 -1.37
CA THR A 134 17.25 -8.92 -1.71
C THR A 134 16.86 -9.81 -2.89
N THR A 135 15.63 -9.70 -3.40
CA THR A 135 15.14 -10.56 -4.48
C THR A 135 15.07 -9.81 -5.80
N GLU A 136 15.42 -10.49 -6.90
CA GLU A 136 15.27 -9.94 -8.27
C GLU A 136 13.79 -9.70 -8.66
N ARG A 137 12.85 -10.33 -7.96
CA ARG A 137 11.41 -10.15 -8.18
C ARG A 137 10.93 -8.89 -7.46
N PRO A 138 10.04 -8.07 -8.08
CA PRO A 138 9.58 -6.82 -7.48
C PRO A 138 8.74 -7.03 -6.22
N PHE A 139 7.93 -8.10 -6.18
CA PHE A 139 7.18 -8.53 -4.99
C PHE A 139 6.65 -9.97 -5.17
N ILE A 140 6.24 -10.59 -4.06
CA ILE A 140 5.51 -11.87 -4.02
C ILE A 140 4.02 -11.58 -3.85
N GLN A 141 3.21 -12.07 -4.77
CA GLN A 141 1.75 -12.05 -4.69
C GLN A 141 1.23 -13.43 -5.10
N LYS A 142 0.47 -14.09 -4.21
CA LYS A 142 -0.12 -15.42 -4.42
C LYS A 142 -1.56 -15.43 -3.92
N LEU A 143 -2.33 -16.44 -4.32
CA LEU A 143 -3.66 -16.65 -3.76
C LEU A 143 -3.52 -17.25 -2.36
N PHE A 144 -4.07 -16.59 -1.35
CA PHE A 144 -4.08 -17.08 0.03
C PHE A 144 -5.47 -16.85 0.62
N ARG A 145 -6.07 -17.89 1.20
CA ARG A 145 -7.39 -17.80 1.83
C ARG A 145 -7.25 -17.33 3.27
N PRO A 146 -8.10 -16.42 3.77
CA PRO A 146 -8.04 -15.99 5.17
C PRO A 146 -8.58 -17.04 6.15
N VAL A 147 -9.34 -18.03 5.68
CA VAL A 147 -9.99 -19.06 6.51
C VAL A 147 -9.53 -20.44 6.06
N ALA A 148 -9.12 -21.27 7.02
CA ALA A 148 -8.76 -22.66 6.84
C ALA A 148 -10.00 -23.56 6.61
N ALA A 149 -9.77 -24.81 6.21
CA ALA A 149 -10.85 -25.77 5.94
C ALA A 149 -11.67 -26.15 7.18
N ASP A 150 -11.09 -25.99 8.38
CA ASP A 150 -11.74 -26.22 9.67
C ASP A 150 -12.48 -24.98 10.21
N GLY A 151 -12.48 -23.88 9.46
CA GLY A 151 -13.11 -22.61 9.83
C GLY A 151 -12.24 -21.69 10.70
N GLN A 152 -11.01 -22.09 11.04
CA GLN A 152 -10.08 -21.24 11.77
C GLN A 152 -9.52 -20.13 10.87
N LEU A 153 -9.23 -18.99 11.47
CA LEU A 153 -8.62 -17.87 10.76
C LEU A 153 -7.11 -18.09 10.61
N HIS A 154 -6.61 -17.97 9.38
CA HIS A 154 -5.17 -17.99 9.14
C HIS A 154 -4.50 -16.73 9.70
N THR A 155 -3.34 -16.94 10.30
CA THR A 155 -2.49 -15.88 10.83
C THR A 155 -1.56 -15.31 9.74
N LEU A 156 -0.91 -14.18 10.05
CA LEU A 156 0.18 -13.68 9.23
C LEU A 156 1.36 -14.69 9.18
N GLY A 157 1.59 -15.43 10.25
CA GLY A 157 2.60 -16.48 10.28
C GLY A 157 2.30 -17.58 9.26
N ASP A 158 1.04 -18.00 9.14
CA ASP A 158 0.61 -19.01 8.17
C ASP A 158 0.82 -18.51 6.73
N LEU A 159 0.45 -17.26 6.45
CA LEU A 159 0.72 -16.62 5.16
C LEU A 159 2.21 -16.66 4.83
N LEU A 160 3.07 -16.18 5.74
CA LEU A 160 4.52 -16.12 5.52
C LEU A 160 5.13 -17.51 5.35
N LYS A 161 4.75 -18.49 6.19
CA LYS A 161 5.20 -19.88 6.09
C LYS A 161 4.86 -20.49 4.73
N GLU A 162 3.73 -20.13 4.13
CA GLU A 162 3.32 -20.63 2.82
C GLU A 162 4.00 -19.89 1.65
N VAL A 163 4.03 -18.55 1.70
CA VAL A 163 4.37 -17.75 0.51
C VAL A 163 5.80 -17.22 0.54
N CYS A 164 6.39 -17.04 1.72
CA CYS A 164 7.75 -16.54 1.92
C CYS A 164 8.42 -17.22 3.15
N PRO A 165 8.73 -18.54 3.06
CA PRO A 165 9.25 -19.28 4.21
C PRO A 165 10.59 -18.73 4.74
N SER A 166 11.39 -18.10 3.88
CA SER A 166 12.67 -17.47 4.25
C SER A 166 12.52 -16.28 5.19
N ALA A 167 11.33 -15.70 5.33
CA ALA A 167 11.03 -14.61 6.26
C ALA A 167 10.65 -15.10 7.67
N VAL A 168 10.59 -16.42 7.90
CA VAL A 168 10.23 -17.02 9.19
C VAL A 168 11.46 -17.70 9.78
N THR A 169 11.88 -17.26 10.98
CA THR A 169 13.00 -17.90 11.69
C THR A 169 12.54 -19.15 12.46
N ALA A 170 13.48 -20.00 12.85
CA ALA A 170 13.20 -21.25 13.59
C ALA A 170 12.49 -21.07 14.94
N GLU A 171 12.44 -19.84 15.48
CA GLU A 171 11.73 -19.48 16.72
C GLU A 171 10.31 -18.91 16.46
N ASP A 172 9.74 -19.08 15.25
CA ASP A 172 8.49 -18.46 14.81
C ASP A 172 8.46 -16.92 14.90
N ARG A 173 9.63 -16.30 15.11
CA ARG A 173 9.77 -14.85 14.99
C ARG A 173 9.77 -14.50 13.51
N VAL A 174 8.82 -13.68 13.10
CA VAL A 174 8.83 -13.00 11.81
C VAL A 174 10.08 -12.12 11.81
N SER A 175 11.16 -12.60 11.16
CA SER A 175 12.31 -11.75 10.86
C SER A 175 11.77 -10.66 9.97
N LEU A 176 11.67 -9.44 10.54
CA LEU A 176 11.17 -8.21 9.94
C LEU A 176 11.06 -8.37 8.43
N CYS A 177 9.87 -8.80 7.99
CA CYS A 177 9.58 -8.83 6.58
C CYS A 177 9.46 -7.35 6.24
N ASN A 178 10.60 -6.73 5.91
CA ASN A 178 10.72 -5.31 5.66
C ASN A 178 9.70 -5.00 4.57
N SER A 179 8.57 -4.46 5.00
CA SER A 179 7.46 -3.99 4.18
C SER A 179 6.57 -5.06 3.53
N LEU A 180 5.81 -5.81 4.35
CA LEU A 180 4.56 -6.41 3.85
C LEU A 180 3.57 -5.29 3.51
N GLN A 181 3.20 -5.16 2.24
CA GLN A 181 2.05 -4.33 1.86
C GLN A 181 0.84 -5.26 1.72
N VAL A 182 -0.10 -5.17 2.66
CA VAL A 182 -1.47 -5.57 2.33
C VAL A 182 -1.99 -4.52 1.36
N LEU A 183 -2.54 -4.93 0.21
CA LEU A 183 -3.01 -4.02 -0.85
C LEU A 183 -4.15 -3.08 -0.39
N GLU A 184 -4.57 -3.19 0.86
CA GLU A 184 -5.48 -2.26 1.51
C GLU A 184 -4.75 -1.00 1.97
N LEU A 185 -4.81 0.02 1.10
CA LEU A 185 -4.48 1.40 1.44
C LEU A 185 -5.44 1.90 2.52
N SER A 186 -5.07 1.70 3.78
CA SER A 186 -5.73 2.31 4.94
C SER A 186 -4.97 3.58 5.33
N PRO A 187 -5.55 4.79 5.23
CA PRO A 187 -4.99 5.93 5.94
C PRO A 187 -5.05 5.61 7.45
N CYS A 188 -3.88 5.57 8.10
CA CYS A 188 -3.77 5.29 9.53
C CYS A 188 -4.50 6.38 10.35
N ARG A 189 -5.33 6.00 11.33
CA ARG A 189 -5.87 6.94 12.32
C ARG A 189 -4.73 7.44 13.23
N PRO A 190 -4.62 8.76 13.51
CA PRO A 190 -3.58 9.32 14.38
C PRO A 190 -3.62 8.93 15.87
N SER A 191 -4.61 8.15 16.33
CA SER A 191 -4.91 7.97 17.76
C SER A 191 -4.78 6.54 18.29
N TRP A 192 -4.04 5.64 17.62
CA TRP A 192 -3.89 4.26 18.10
C TRP A 192 -2.71 4.11 19.08
N PRO A 193 -2.90 3.51 20.27
CA PRO A 193 -1.79 3.27 21.21
C PRO A 193 -0.80 2.21 20.69
N GLN A 194 0.50 2.44 20.90
CA GLN A 194 1.62 1.61 20.42
C GLN A 194 1.71 0.20 21.06
N SER A 195 0.85 -0.16 22.02
CA SER A 195 1.03 -1.34 22.87
C SER A 195 0.36 -2.63 22.39
N THR A 196 -0.43 -2.63 21.31
CA THR A 196 -1.23 -3.80 20.86
C THR A 196 -0.62 -4.60 19.70
N HIS A 197 0.68 -4.49 19.43
CA HIS A 197 1.34 -5.14 18.29
C HIS A 197 1.65 -6.64 18.45
N ARG A 198 1.30 -7.29 19.58
CA ARG A 198 1.82 -8.64 19.86
C ARG A 198 0.98 -9.81 19.39
N ASP A 199 -0.36 -9.75 19.43
CA ASP A 199 -1.19 -10.87 19.00
C ASP A 199 -2.54 -10.34 18.50
N LEU A 200 -2.63 -10.04 17.20
CA LEU A 200 -3.89 -9.61 16.58
C LEU A 200 -4.54 -10.81 15.85
N PRO A 201 -5.79 -11.17 16.17
CA PRO A 201 -6.53 -12.18 15.41
C PRO A 201 -6.70 -11.70 13.97
N ALA A 202 -6.78 -12.63 13.00
CA ALA A 202 -6.83 -12.27 11.58
C ALA A 202 -8.02 -11.37 11.21
N SER A 203 -9.08 -11.34 12.02
CA SER A 203 -10.21 -10.42 11.88
C SER A 203 -9.83 -8.96 12.14
N ALA A 204 -8.89 -8.70 13.06
CA ALA A 204 -8.31 -7.38 13.26
C ALA A 204 -7.33 -7.03 12.12
N SER A 205 -6.66 -8.04 11.54
CA SER A 205 -5.83 -7.91 10.35
C SER A 205 -6.63 -7.72 9.04
N GLN A 206 -7.92 -8.06 9.02
CA GLN A 206 -8.85 -7.85 7.90
C GLN A 206 -9.42 -6.42 7.87
N VAL A 207 -9.37 -5.70 8.99
CA VAL A 207 -9.81 -4.28 9.11
C VAL A 207 -8.62 -3.32 9.16
N MET A 208 -7.43 -3.83 9.51
CA MET A 208 -6.22 -3.05 9.55
C MET A 208 -5.37 -3.35 8.33
N GLY A 209 -5.11 -2.34 7.49
CA GLY A 209 -3.88 -2.28 6.71
C GLY A 209 -2.74 -2.53 7.68
N LEU A 210 -2.22 -3.76 7.68
CA LEU A 210 -1.27 -4.28 8.65
C LEU A 210 0.03 -3.51 8.48
N LYS A 211 0.10 -2.38 9.18
CA LYS A 211 1.32 -1.62 9.37
C LYS A 211 2.16 -2.41 10.35
N VAL A 212 2.99 -3.33 9.86
CA VAL A 212 4.20 -3.72 10.59
C VAL A 212 5.23 -2.62 10.35
N CYS A 213 4.93 -1.42 10.85
CA CYS A 213 5.90 -0.34 10.90
C CYS A 213 5.89 0.23 12.31
N ALA A 214 6.94 -0.11 13.04
CA ALA A 214 7.48 0.85 13.98
C ALA A 214 7.75 2.15 13.18
N THR A 215 7.35 3.29 13.74
CA THR A 215 7.61 4.68 13.31
C THR A 215 6.50 5.44 12.52
N ASN A 216 5.67 6.10 13.33
CA ASN A 216 5.28 7.53 13.34
C ASN A 216 4.73 8.27 12.09
N ALA A 217 3.47 8.70 12.22
CA ALA A 217 2.91 10.07 12.19
C ALA A 217 3.44 11.20 11.27
N GLN A 218 4.64 11.16 10.68
CA GLN A 218 5.19 12.27 9.87
C GLN A 218 4.90 12.17 8.35
N LEU A 219 4.51 10.99 7.86
CA LEU A 219 4.30 10.72 6.43
C LEU A 219 3.09 11.45 5.80
N GLY A 220 2.12 11.89 6.60
CA GLY A 220 0.94 12.65 6.12
C GLY A 220 1.30 14.01 5.50
N SER A 221 2.48 14.54 5.81
CA SER A 221 2.99 15.78 5.21
C SER A 221 3.50 15.55 3.78
N LEU A 222 4.20 14.44 3.52
CA LEU A 222 4.82 14.14 2.22
C LEU A 222 3.80 13.85 1.12
N LEU A 223 2.67 13.19 1.46
CA LEU A 223 1.58 12.95 0.51
C LEU A 223 0.92 14.28 0.08
N LYS A 224 0.82 15.24 1.02
CA LYS A 224 0.35 16.61 0.72
C LYS A 224 1.32 17.32 -0.22
N TYR A 225 2.63 17.24 0.01
CA TYR A 225 3.61 17.86 -0.89
C TYR A 225 3.58 17.26 -2.30
N PHE A 226 3.53 15.93 -2.46
CA PHE A 226 3.47 15.29 -3.79
C PHE A 226 2.21 15.69 -4.58
N ILE A 227 1.04 15.75 -3.92
CA ILE A 227 -0.23 16.11 -4.56
C ILE A 227 -0.37 17.63 -4.78
N GLN A 228 0.17 18.44 -3.86
CA GLN A 228 0.19 19.91 -3.95
C GLN A 228 1.14 20.38 -5.05
N PHE A 229 2.31 19.76 -5.22
CA PHE A 229 3.25 20.12 -6.29
C PHE A 229 2.66 19.87 -7.68
N SER A 230 1.90 18.78 -7.83
CA SER A 230 1.14 18.51 -9.06
C SER A 230 -0.07 19.46 -9.26
N LYS A 231 -0.42 20.35 -8.31
CA LYS A 231 -1.41 21.43 -8.56
C LYS A 231 -0.79 22.66 -9.21
N GLU A 232 0.53 22.82 -9.13
CA GLU A 232 1.24 24.00 -9.61
C GLU A 232 1.86 23.81 -11.01
N TYR A 233 1.78 22.60 -11.58
CA TYR A 233 2.22 22.25 -12.93
C TYR A 233 1.18 21.40 -13.66
#